data_AF-A0A951VL45-F1
#
_entry.id   AF-A0A951VL45-F1
#
_cell.length_a   1.000
_cell.length_b   1.000
_cell.length_c   1.000
_cell.angle_alpha   90.00
_cell.angle_beta   90.00
_cell.angle_gamma   90.00
#
_symmetry.space_group_name_H-M   'P 1'
#
loop_
_entity.id
_entity.type
_entity.pdbx_description
1 polymer ?
#
loop_
_entity_poly.entity_id
_entity_poly.type
_entity_poly.pdbx_seq_one_letter_code
_entity_poly.pdbx_strand_id
1 'polypeptide(L)'
;MSENILCEYCGTEISKETEFCLKCGTMLVDDLTCFNHPDDNARGVCVICQQAYCKKCGLRVNGVFLCDQHSDYEIYEGMARVFGSSDEQQVNYFKSILEENNLHPFIYARNTSPLSVGGVDYSLFNASGNPKGKLVNEIKLMVPCSEFLQAEKIINELEHSTEP
;
A
#
# COMPACT_ATOMS: atom_id res chain seq x y z
N MET A 1 -8.08 -4.19 -29.89
CA MET A 1 -6.85 -3.40 -29.99
C MET A 1 -6.86 -2.46 -28.79
N SER A 2 -6.26 -2.87 -27.68
CA SER A 2 -6.22 -2.04 -26.47
C SER A 2 -5.16 -0.97 -26.68
N GLU A 3 -5.58 0.29 -26.83
CA GLU A 3 -4.64 1.40 -26.85
C GLU A 3 -4.13 1.62 -25.41
N ASN A 4 -2.89 1.20 -25.16
CA ASN A 4 -2.21 1.46 -23.89
C ASN A 4 -1.50 2.82 -24.00
N ILE A 5 -1.68 3.66 -23.00
CA ILE A 5 -0.91 4.90 -22.83
C ILE A 5 0.07 4.71 -21.68
N LEU A 6 1.15 5.48 -21.67
CA LEU A 6 2.09 5.49 -20.54
C LEU A 6 1.70 6.61 -19.58
N CYS A 7 1.61 6.30 -18.29
CA CYS A 7 1.41 7.32 -17.28
C CYS A 7 2.62 8.28 -17.26
N GLU A 8 2.39 9.57 -17.47
CA GLU A 8 3.44 10.59 -17.50
C GLU A 8 4.22 10.71 -16.19
N TYR A 9 3.65 10.23 -15.09
CA TYR A 9 4.28 10.34 -13.77
C TYR A 9 5.10 9.10 -13.38
N CYS A 10 4.55 7.89 -13.52
CA CYS A 10 5.22 6.67 -13.07
C CYS A 10 5.72 5.77 -14.21
N GLY A 11 5.47 6.15 -15.48
CA GLY A 11 5.88 5.39 -16.66
C GLY A 11 5.20 4.04 -16.83
N THR A 12 4.10 3.79 -16.11
CA THR A 12 3.37 2.51 -16.19
C THR A 12 2.39 2.51 -17.34
N GLU A 13 2.29 1.39 -18.06
CA GLU A 13 1.29 1.17 -19.10
C GLU A 13 -0.11 1.06 -18.48
N ILE A 14 -1.01 1.89 -18.96
CA ILE A 14 -2.40 2.01 -18.49
C ILE A 14 -3.33 2.01 -19.70
N SER A 15 -4.49 1.38 -19.57
CA SER A 15 -5.49 1.42 -20.63
C SER A 15 -6.01 2.85 -20.80
N LYS A 16 -6.14 3.32 -22.04
CA LYS A 16 -6.66 4.66 -22.36
C LYS A 16 -8.10 4.91 -21.87
N GLU A 17 -8.81 3.84 -21.52
CA GLU A 17 -10.17 3.85 -20.96
C GLU A 17 -10.18 4.19 -19.46
N THR A 18 -9.01 4.23 -18.81
CA THR A 18 -8.90 4.57 -17.38
C THR A 18 -8.82 6.07 -17.18
N GLU A 19 -9.50 6.56 -16.16
CA GLU A 19 -9.52 7.99 -15.80
C GLU A 19 -8.29 8.40 -14.98
N PHE A 20 -7.63 7.43 -14.33
CA PHE A 20 -6.46 7.63 -13.51
C PHE A 20 -5.54 6.40 -13.50
N CYS A 21 -4.27 6.61 -13.14
CA CYS A 21 -3.31 5.53 -12.99
C CYS A 21 -3.49 4.81 -11.66
N LEU A 22 -3.86 3.53 -11.72
CA LEU A 22 -4.02 2.66 -10.54
C LEU A 22 -2.72 2.51 -9.71
N LYS A 23 -1.55 2.67 -10.34
CA LYS A 23 -0.25 2.50 -9.66
C LYS A 23 0.17 3.71 -8.84
N CYS A 24 -0.06 4.93 -9.34
CA CYS A 24 0.49 6.15 -8.74
C CYS A 24 -0.55 7.23 -8.40
N GLY A 25 -1.82 7.01 -8.76
CA GLY A 25 -2.91 7.94 -8.48
C GLY A 25 -2.91 9.21 -9.35
N THR A 26 -2.11 9.26 -10.41
CA THR A 26 -2.13 10.39 -11.36
C THR A 26 -3.41 10.35 -12.17
N MET A 27 -4.15 11.44 -12.18
CA MET A 27 -5.33 11.60 -13.03
C MET A 27 -4.89 11.82 -14.48
N LEU A 28 -5.63 11.22 -15.40
CA LEU A 28 -5.43 11.34 -16.85
C LEU A 28 -6.49 12.26 -17.47
N VAL A 29 -7.58 12.46 -16.75
CA VAL A 29 -8.65 13.39 -17.05
C VAL A 29 -8.64 14.54 -16.05
N ASP A 30 -8.93 15.75 -16.52
CA ASP A 30 -8.88 16.98 -15.69
C ASP A 30 -10.23 17.35 -15.06
N ASP A 31 -11.32 16.63 -15.41
CA ASP A 31 -12.70 16.94 -15.00
C ASP A 31 -13.12 16.34 -13.64
N LEU A 32 -12.14 15.91 -12.83
CA LEU A 32 -12.42 15.33 -11.52
C LEU A 32 -12.42 16.42 -10.43
N THR A 33 -13.49 16.43 -9.64
CA THR A 33 -13.62 17.29 -8.45
C THR A 33 -13.21 16.53 -7.19
N CYS A 34 -12.81 17.26 -6.16
CA CYS A 34 -12.45 16.64 -4.89
C CYS A 34 -13.68 16.03 -4.21
N PHE A 35 -13.56 14.79 -3.75
CA PHE A 35 -14.63 14.06 -3.05
C PHE A 35 -15.14 14.82 -1.81
N ASN A 36 -14.26 15.51 -1.09
CA ASN A 36 -14.63 16.31 0.09
C ASN A 36 -15.06 17.75 -0.26
N HIS A 37 -14.59 18.27 -1.39
CA HIS A 37 -14.78 19.66 -1.79
C HIS A 37 -15.23 19.72 -3.26
N PRO A 38 -16.54 19.67 -3.54
CA PRO A 38 -17.06 19.71 -4.90
C PRO A 38 -16.72 21.00 -5.67
N ASP A 39 -16.33 22.06 -4.95
CA ASP A 39 -15.95 23.37 -5.47
C ASP A 39 -14.47 23.46 -5.90
N ASP A 40 -13.64 22.47 -5.55
CA ASP A 40 -12.20 22.47 -5.78
C ASP A 40 -11.80 21.29 -6.70
N ASN A 41 -11.02 21.58 -7.74
CA ASN A 41 -10.55 20.54 -8.67
C ASN A 41 -9.63 19.55 -7.95
N ALA A 42 -9.81 18.27 -8.25
CA ALA A 42 -8.91 17.25 -7.75
C ALA A 42 -7.50 17.46 -8.34
N ARG A 43 -6.50 17.01 -7.59
CA ARG A 43 -5.09 17.01 -8.02
C ARG A 43 -4.56 15.60 -8.24
N GLY A 44 -5.21 14.62 -7.66
CA GLY A 44 -4.86 13.22 -7.75
C GLY A 44 -5.96 12.33 -7.21
N VAL A 45 -5.86 11.05 -7.51
CA VAL A 45 -6.75 10.00 -6.99
C VAL A 45 -5.98 9.18 -5.96
N CYS A 46 -6.59 8.97 -4.80
CA CYS A 46 -6.02 8.10 -3.78
C CYS A 46 -5.96 6.67 -4.31
N VAL A 47 -4.78 6.05 -4.34
CA VAL A 47 -4.62 4.67 -4.85
C VAL A 47 -5.33 3.61 -4.01
N ILE A 48 -5.64 3.92 -2.74
CA ILE A 48 -6.32 3.01 -1.82
C ILE A 48 -7.84 3.08 -1.99
N CYS A 49 -8.44 4.25 -1.77
CA CYS A 49 -9.90 4.41 -1.82
C CYS A 49 -10.44 4.78 -3.20
N GLN A 50 -9.56 4.98 -4.20
CA GLN A 50 -9.89 5.27 -5.59
C GLN A 50 -10.78 6.51 -5.77
N GLN A 51 -10.69 7.46 -4.83
CA GLN A 51 -11.41 8.74 -4.88
C GLN A 51 -10.46 9.89 -5.18
N ALA A 52 -10.97 10.90 -5.89
CA ALA A 52 -10.23 12.09 -6.28
C ALA A 52 -10.18 13.12 -5.14
N TYR A 53 -9.02 13.72 -4.89
CA TYR A 53 -8.83 14.71 -3.82
C TYR A 53 -8.03 15.93 -4.31
N CYS A 54 -8.37 17.11 -3.80
CA CYS A 54 -7.63 18.34 -4.03
C CYS A 54 -6.31 18.36 -3.24
N LYS A 55 -5.47 19.38 -3.49
CA LYS A 55 -4.17 19.58 -2.82
C LYS A 55 -4.27 19.64 -1.28
N LYS A 56 -5.43 19.99 -0.73
CA LYS A 56 -5.65 20.10 0.72
C LYS A 56 -6.03 18.76 1.37
N CYS A 57 -6.71 17.88 0.63
CA CYS A 57 -7.23 16.61 1.15
C CYS A 57 -6.37 15.41 0.79
N GLY A 58 -5.45 15.56 -0.17
CA GLY A 58 -4.52 14.53 -0.56
C GLY A 58 -3.11 15.06 -0.69
N LEU A 59 -2.17 14.16 -0.46
CA LEU A 59 -0.74 14.42 -0.58
C LEU A 59 -0.05 13.27 -1.30
N ARG A 60 1.14 13.54 -1.81
CA ARG A 60 1.93 12.57 -2.54
C ARG A 60 3.06 12.05 -1.67
N VAL A 61 3.06 10.74 -1.41
CA VAL A 61 4.04 10.04 -0.56
C VAL A 61 4.65 8.91 -1.39
N ASN A 62 5.97 8.77 -1.40
CA ASN A 62 6.65 7.66 -2.10
C ASN A 62 6.24 7.49 -3.58
N GLY A 63 5.91 8.58 -4.27
CA GLY A 63 5.49 8.54 -5.68
C GLY A 63 4.03 8.12 -5.92
N VAL A 64 3.25 7.85 -4.87
CA VAL A 64 1.81 7.57 -4.96
C VAL A 64 1.00 8.72 -4.36
N PHE A 65 -0.19 8.97 -4.89
CA PHE A 65 -1.11 9.96 -4.35
C PHE A 65 -2.07 9.28 -3.36
N LEU A 66 -2.20 9.87 -2.16
CA LEU A 66 -3.00 9.36 -1.06
C LEU A 66 -3.85 10.47 -0.46
N CYS A 67 -5.03 10.15 0.04
CA CYS A 67 -5.79 11.08 0.85
C CYS A 67 -5.22 11.16 2.28
N ASP A 68 -5.61 12.16 3.04
CA ASP A 68 -5.17 12.39 4.41
C ASP A 68 -5.36 11.14 5.30
N GLN A 69 -6.52 10.49 5.19
CA GLN A 69 -6.84 9.26 5.94
C GLN A 69 -5.89 8.10 5.61
N HIS A 70 -5.41 8.04 4.36
CA HIS A 70 -4.57 6.94 3.88
C HIS A 70 -3.08 7.31 3.82
N SER A 71 -2.70 8.48 4.32
CA SER A 71 -1.33 9.00 4.19
C SER A 71 -0.31 8.31 5.10
N ASP A 72 -0.76 7.67 6.18
CA ASP A 72 0.09 7.00 7.16
C ASP A 72 0.45 5.55 6.74
N TYR A 73 -0.29 4.96 5.79
CA TYR A 73 -0.07 3.57 5.39
C TYR A 73 1.26 3.40 4.64
N GLU A 74 1.96 2.31 4.97
CA GLU A 74 3.16 1.91 4.26
C GLU A 74 2.81 1.28 2.90
N ILE A 75 3.08 2.01 1.82
CA ILE A 75 2.87 1.56 0.44
C ILE A 75 4.22 1.37 -0.26
N TYR A 76 4.34 0.25 -0.96
CA TYR A 76 5.51 -0.13 -1.75
C TYR A 76 5.07 -0.69 -3.09
N GLU A 77 5.51 -0.06 -4.18
CA GLU A 77 5.23 -0.50 -5.57
C GLU A 77 3.75 -0.79 -5.90
N GLY A 78 2.82 -0.06 -5.29
CA GLY A 78 1.37 -0.26 -5.49
C GLY A 78 0.74 -1.30 -4.56
N MET A 79 1.51 -1.82 -3.61
CA MET A 79 1.06 -2.70 -2.55
C MET A 79 0.99 -1.93 -1.23
N ALA A 80 -0.12 -2.03 -0.51
CA ALA A 80 -0.31 -1.43 0.80
C ALA A 80 -0.17 -2.49 1.90
N ARG A 81 0.53 -2.16 2.98
CA ARG A 81 0.65 -3.03 4.16
C ARG A 81 -0.67 -3.04 4.93
N VAL A 82 -1.26 -4.22 5.09
CA VAL A 82 -2.51 -4.43 5.85
C VAL A 82 -2.25 -4.94 7.25
N PHE A 83 -1.23 -5.78 7.42
CA PHE A 83 -0.87 -6.34 8.72
C PHE A 83 0.64 -6.50 8.82
N GLY A 84 1.19 -6.51 10.04
CA GLY A 84 2.59 -6.86 10.25
C GLY A 84 2.82 -7.41 11.64
N SER A 85 3.53 -8.53 11.72
CA SER A 85 3.82 -9.24 12.97
C SER A 85 5.19 -9.90 12.86
N SER A 86 5.77 -10.29 13.99
CA SER A 86 6.93 -11.18 14.02
C SER A 86 6.55 -12.66 13.98
N ASP A 87 5.26 -12.98 14.14
CA ASP A 87 4.76 -14.35 14.16
C ASP A 87 4.40 -14.83 12.74
N GLU A 88 5.18 -15.76 12.22
CA GLU A 88 4.97 -16.35 10.89
C GLU A 88 3.63 -17.06 10.76
N GLN A 89 3.15 -17.72 11.83
CA GLN A 89 1.92 -18.50 11.76
C GLN A 89 0.71 -17.58 11.60
N GLN A 90 0.65 -16.51 12.38
CA GLN A 90 -0.40 -15.49 12.31
C GLN A 90 -0.43 -14.79 10.95
N VAL A 91 0.72 -14.42 10.40
CA VAL A 91 0.78 -13.79 9.07
C VAL A 91 0.31 -14.76 7.97
N ASN A 92 0.73 -16.03 8.02
CA ASN A 92 0.29 -17.02 7.04
C ASN A 92 -1.21 -17.33 7.19
N TYR A 93 -1.75 -17.33 8.42
CA TYR A 93 -3.18 -17.49 8.67
C TYR A 93 -4.00 -16.37 7.99
N PHE A 94 -3.65 -15.11 8.23
CA PHE A 94 -4.33 -14.00 7.56
C PHE A 94 -4.13 -14.02 6.04
N LYS A 95 -2.93 -14.38 5.56
CA LYS A 95 -2.70 -14.58 4.12
C LYS A 95 -3.69 -15.58 3.53
N SER A 96 -3.83 -16.76 4.13
CA SER A 96 -4.75 -17.79 3.63
C SER A 96 -6.19 -17.29 3.58
N ILE A 97 -6.66 -16.57 4.60
CA ILE A 97 -8.03 -16.03 4.61
C ILE A 97 -8.23 -15.00 3.51
N LEU A 98 -7.26 -14.11 3.30
CA LEU A 98 -7.33 -13.12 2.22
C LEU A 98 -7.37 -13.80 0.85
N GLU A 99 -6.57 -14.86 0.64
CA GLU A 99 -6.60 -15.67 -0.60
C GLU A 99 -7.95 -16.36 -0.79
N GLU A 100 -8.57 -16.90 0.27
CA GLU A 100 -9.91 -17.49 0.23
C GLU A 100 -10.99 -16.47 -0.14
N ASN A 101 -10.78 -15.19 0.16
CA ASN A 101 -11.65 -14.08 -0.22
C ASN A 101 -11.34 -13.52 -1.64
N ASN A 102 -10.53 -14.24 -2.45
CA ASN A 102 -10.11 -13.84 -3.79
C ASN A 102 -9.28 -12.55 -3.83
N LEU A 103 -8.56 -12.25 -2.75
CA LEU A 103 -7.58 -11.16 -2.70
C LEU A 103 -6.19 -11.72 -3.01
N HIS A 104 -5.25 -10.82 -3.31
CA HIS A 104 -3.90 -11.16 -3.73
C HIS A 104 -2.85 -10.75 -2.69
N PRO A 105 -2.84 -11.36 -1.49
CA PRO A 105 -1.88 -11.01 -0.46
C PRO A 105 -0.46 -11.49 -0.79
N PHE A 106 0.50 -10.66 -0.42
CA PHE A 106 1.92 -10.90 -0.56
C PHE A 106 2.62 -10.71 0.78
N ILE A 107 3.48 -11.65 1.15
CA ILE A 107 4.30 -11.53 2.36
C ILE A 107 5.63 -10.88 1.98
N TYR A 108 5.91 -9.76 2.61
CA TYR A 108 7.20 -9.10 2.57
C TYR A 108 7.89 -9.23 3.93
N ALA A 109 8.86 -10.14 4.02
CA ALA A 109 9.74 -10.27 5.17
C ALA A 109 11.12 -9.69 4.82
N ARG A 110 11.64 -8.82 5.69
CA ARG A 110 13.02 -8.34 5.55
C ARG A 110 13.93 -9.30 6.31
N ASN A 111 14.20 -10.47 5.74
CA ASN A 111 15.11 -11.43 6.37
C ASN A 111 16.52 -10.81 6.40
N THR A 112 17.02 -10.45 7.59
CA THR A 112 18.47 -10.58 7.80
C THR A 112 18.74 -12.09 7.76
N SER A 113 19.24 -12.58 6.63
CA SER A 113 19.44 -14.01 6.36
C SER A 113 19.95 -14.77 7.59
N PRO A 114 19.25 -15.81 8.08
CA PRO A 114 19.81 -16.71 9.06
C PRO A 114 20.69 -17.71 8.31
N LEU A 115 22.02 -17.50 8.26
CA LEU A 115 23.08 -18.53 8.33
C LEU A 115 24.47 -17.99 7.92
N SER A 116 25.34 -17.83 8.93
CA SER A 116 26.80 -18.01 8.96
C SER A 116 27.56 -18.25 7.64
N VAL A 117 28.61 -17.43 7.40
CA VAL A 117 30.00 -17.79 7.00
C VAL A 117 30.70 -16.59 6.35
N GLY A 118 31.64 -15.96 7.07
CA GLY A 118 32.83 -15.33 6.47
C GLY A 118 32.72 -13.99 5.72
N GLY A 119 31.63 -13.24 5.82
CA GLY A 119 31.52 -11.91 5.22
C GLY A 119 31.26 -10.84 6.28
N VAL A 120 32.08 -9.80 6.32
CA VAL A 120 31.89 -8.63 7.21
C VAL A 120 30.55 -7.95 6.91
N ASP A 121 29.56 -8.20 7.77
CA ASP A 121 28.19 -7.69 7.61
C ASP A 121 28.13 -6.18 7.84
N TYR A 122 27.99 -5.45 6.73
CA TYR A 122 27.91 -3.99 6.65
C TYR A 122 26.59 -3.42 7.25
N SER A 123 25.71 -4.28 7.77
CA SER A 123 24.36 -3.91 8.22
C SER A 123 24.26 -3.58 9.71
N LEU A 124 25.34 -3.79 10.49
CA LEU A 124 25.34 -3.49 11.94
C LEU A 124 25.43 -1.99 12.28
N PHE A 125 25.75 -1.12 11.32
CA PHE A 125 26.01 0.30 11.61
C PHE A 125 24.89 1.29 11.28
N ASN A 126 23.79 0.88 10.61
CA ASN A 126 22.69 1.80 10.31
C ASN A 126 21.51 1.77 11.30
N ALA A 127 21.66 1.10 12.45
CA ALA A 127 20.68 1.14 13.55
C ALA A 127 20.79 2.41 14.43
N SER A 128 21.52 3.43 13.99
CA SER A 128 21.54 4.74 14.65
C SER A 128 20.45 5.64 14.06
N GLY A 129 19.22 5.49 14.56
CA GLY A 129 18.23 6.58 14.53
C GLY A 129 16.86 6.27 13.94
N ASN A 130 16.02 5.50 14.65
CA ASN A 130 14.67 5.98 14.98
C ASN A 130 13.99 5.09 16.04
N PRO A 131 13.55 5.63 17.19
CA PRO A 131 12.93 4.85 18.28
C PRO A 131 11.41 4.70 18.13
N LYS A 132 10.89 4.58 16.89
CA LYS A 132 9.46 4.34 16.65
C LYS A 132 9.23 2.91 16.16
N GLY A 133 9.24 1.96 17.09
CA GLY A 133 8.49 0.70 17.00
C GLY A 133 8.77 -0.27 15.84
N LYS A 134 9.80 -0.06 15.01
CA LYS A 134 10.15 -1.00 13.93
C LYS A 134 10.86 -2.21 14.51
N LEU A 135 10.14 -3.32 14.61
CA LEU A 135 10.69 -4.63 14.95
C LEU A 135 11.79 -4.98 13.93
N VAL A 136 12.94 -5.44 14.43
CA VAL A 136 14.14 -5.77 13.63
C VAL A 136 13.86 -6.87 12.60
N ASN A 137 12.82 -7.68 12.82
CA ASN A 137 12.41 -8.80 11.98
C ASN A 137 10.87 -8.84 11.83
N GLU A 138 10.31 -7.76 11.28
CA GLU A 138 8.86 -7.69 11.03
C GLU A 138 8.49 -8.33 9.69
N ILE A 139 7.50 -9.22 9.72
CA ILE A 139 6.91 -9.84 8.55
C ILE A 139 5.65 -9.05 8.20
N LYS A 140 5.64 -8.47 7.00
CA LYS A 140 4.57 -7.58 6.54
C LYS A 140 3.67 -8.33 5.57
N LEU A 141 2.38 -8.31 5.84
CA LEU A 141 1.35 -8.75 4.91
C LEU A 141 0.88 -7.55 4.10
N MET A 142 1.08 -7.62 2.79
CA MET A 142 0.75 -6.55 1.85
C MET A 142 -0.30 -7.04 0.86
N VAL A 143 -1.14 -6.14 0.36
CA VAL A 143 -2.13 -6.40 -0.71
C VAL A 143 -2.08 -5.27 -1.74
N PRO A 144 -2.57 -5.48 -2.97
CA PRO A 144 -2.74 -4.39 -3.93
C PRO A 144 -3.57 -3.25 -3.33
N CYS A 145 -3.20 -2.00 -3.58
CA CYS A 145 -3.92 -0.85 -3.01
C CYS A 145 -5.43 -0.88 -3.31
N SER A 146 -5.82 -1.41 -4.48
CA SER A 146 -7.22 -1.58 -4.88
C SER A 146 -8.02 -2.51 -3.96
N GLU A 147 -7.35 -3.46 -3.31
CA GLU A 147 -7.94 -4.49 -2.45
C GLU A 147 -7.81 -4.16 -0.96
N PHE A 148 -7.05 -3.12 -0.63
CA PHE A 148 -6.67 -2.77 0.73
C PHE A 148 -7.85 -2.61 1.68
N LEU A 149 -8.89 -1.87 1.27
CA LEU A 149 -10.06 -1.63 2.12
C LEU A 149 -10.83 -2.92 2.45
N GLN A 150 -10.87 -3.87 1.52
CA GLN A 150 -11.52 -5.17 1.75
C GLN A 150 -10.67 -6.02 2.70
N ALA A 151 -9.35 -6.07 2.47
CA ALA A 151 -8.43 -6.80 3.32
C ALA A 151 -8.42 -6.27 4.76
N GLU A 152 -8.37 -4.95 4.93
CA GLU A 152 -8.40 -4.29 6.25
C GLU A 152 -9.68 -4.61 7.01
N LYS A 153 -10.83 -4.61 6.32
CA LYS A 153 -12.10 -4.97 6.95
C LYS A 153 -12.09 -6.42 7.44
N ILE A 154 -11.66 -7.37 6.61
CA ILE A 154 -11.60 -8.80 6.96
C ILE A 154 -10.71 -9.01 8.19
N ILE A 155 -9.51 -8.41 8.21
CA ILE A 155 -8.57 -8.55 9.32
C ILE A 155 -9.16 -7.96 10.61
N ASN A 156 -9.74 -6.76 10.54
CA ASN A 156 -10.40 -6.15 11.70
C ASN A 156 -11.54 -7.03 12.25
N GLU A 157 -12.37 -7.62 11.39
CA GLU A 157 -13.45 -8.52 11.83
C GLU A 157 -12.92 -9.77 12.55
N LEU A 158 -11.75 -10.28 12.14
CA LEU A 158 -11.11 -11.44 12.78
C LEU A 158 -10.47 -11.10 14.13
N GLU A 159 -9.84 -9.93 14.24
CA GLU A 159 -9.26 -9.45 15.51
C GLU A 159 -10.36 -9.15 16.55
N HIS A 160 -11.53 -8.63 16.14
CA HIS A 160 -12.65 -8.40 17.06
C HIS A 160 -13.42 -9.68 17.39
N SER A 161 -13.38 -10.70 16.54
CA SER A 161 -13.99 -12.01 16.82
C SER A 161 -13.19 -12.86 17.80
N THR A 162 -11.97 -12.42 18.16
CA THR A 162 -11.09 -13.12 19.11
C THR A 162 -11.14 -12.52 20.52
N GLU A 163 -11.97 -11.50 20.78
CA GLU A 163 -12.24 -10.99 22.12
C GLU A 163 -13.48 -11.69 22.74
N PRO A 164 -13.35 -12.35 23.91
CA PRO A 164 -14.42 -13.15 24.54
C PRO A 164 -15.52 -12.33 25.23
#